data_AF-A0A921N307-F1
#
_entry.id   AF-A0A921N307-F1
#
_cell.length_a   1.000
_cell.length_b   1.000
_cell.length_c   1.000
_cell.angle_alpha   90.00
_cell.angle_beta   90.00
_cell.angle_gamma   90.00
#
_symmetry.space_group_name_H-M   'P 1'
#
loop_
_entity.id
_entity.type
_entity.pdbx_description
1 polymer ?
#
loop_
_entity_poly.entity_id
_entity_poly.type
_entity_poly.pdbx_seq_one_letter_code
_entity_poly.pdbx_strand_id
1 'polypeptide(L)'
;MLNKLSKNQYVKIIKNNSENNDIEYGVVLESENGKYDIMSIGFENKNGKFLEYPTNVENLVQCYTTNDAQFDEVKENEVRRKMNIWLENNYKR
;
A
#
# COMPACT_ATOMS: atom_id res chain seq x y z
N MET A 1 0.88 -5.25 13.41
CA MET A 1 0.07 -6.05 12.47
C MET A 1 -1.41 -5.75 12.66
N LEU A 2 -2.07 -5.34 11.58
CA LEU A 2 -3.50 -5.04 11.52
C LEU A 2 -4.29 -6.28 11.10
N ASN A 3 -5.34 -6.61 11.85
CA ASN A 3 -6.25 -7.72 11.54
C ASN A 3 -7.50 -7.28 10.77
N LYS A 4 -7.65 -5.96 10.56
CA LYS A 4 -8.72 -5.35 9.78
C LYS A 4 -8.22 -4.01 9.24
N LEU A 5 -8.59 -3.70 8.01
CA LEU A 5 -8.27 -2.43 7.37
C LEU A 5 -9.53 -1.60 7.15
N SER A 6 -9.37 -0.27 7.15
CA SER A 6 -10.44 0.70 6.90
C SER A 6 -10.22 1.42 5.57
N LYS A 7 -11.31 1.85 4.93
CA LYS A 7 -11.24 2.69 3.72
C LYS A 7 -10.44 3.97 3.96
N ASN A 8 -9.64 4.34 2.96
CA ASN A 8 -8.66 5.44 2.95
C ASN A 8 -7.51 5.28 3.97
N GLN A 9 -7.31 4.09 4.54
CA GLN A 9 -6.18 3.83 5.43
C GLN A 9 -4.89 3.63 4.60
N TYR A 10 -3.81 4.27 5.03
CA TYR A 10 -2.47 4.04 4.49
C TYR A 10 -1.82 2.84 5.17
N VAL A 11 -1.37 1.89 4.36
CA VAL A 11 -0.84 0.62 4.83
C VAL A 11 0.51 0.30 4.21
N LYS A 12 1.39 -0.26 5.04
CA LYS A 12 2.55 -1.05 4.61
C LYS A 12 2.08 -2.48 4.37
N ILE A 13 2.49 -3.06 3.26
CA ILE A 13 2.13 -4.41 2.82
C ILE A 13 3.44 -5.21 2.80
N ILE A 14 3.50 -6.23 3.64
CA ILE A 14 4.63 -7.14 3.74
C ILE A 14 4.15 -8.48 3.17
N LYS A 15 4.57 -8.80 1.94
CA LYS A 15 4.13 -10.01 1.24
C LYS A 15 4.79 -11.24 1.86
N ASN A 16 3.98 -12.23 2.24
CA ASN A 16 4.46 -13.44 2.92
C ASN A 16 5.38 -14.33 2.07
N ASN A 17 5.38 -14.15 0.75
CA ASN A 17 5.99 -15.06 -0.22
C ASN A 17 7.18 -14.47 -0.99
N SER A 18 7.71 -13.30 -0.59
CA SER A 18 8.88 -12.74 -1.23
C SER A 18 10.14 -13.10 -0.44
N GLU A 19 11.12 -13.72 -1.10
CA GLU A 19 12.43 -14.04 -0.51
C GLU A 19 13.18 -12.78 -0.01
N ASN A 20 12.67 -11.58 -0.33
CA ASN A 20 13.31 -10.29 -0.07
C ASN A 20 12.59 -9.37 0.92
N ASN A 21 11.55 -9.82 1.64
CA ASN A 21 10.77 -8.96 2.55
C ASN A 21 10.38 -7.62 1.90
N ASP A 22 9.87 -7.67 0.67
CA ASP A 22 9.57 -6.45 -0.07
C ASP A 22 8.41 -5.72 0.62
N ILE A 23 8.69 -4.50 1.07
CA ILE A 23 7.71 -3.64 1.71
C ILE A 23 7.08 -2.77 0.63
N GLU A 24 5.81 -2.99 0.37
CA GLU A 24 4.99 -2.11 -0.47
C GLU A 24 4.17 -1.15 0.39
N TYR A 25 3.79 -0.03 -0.21
CA TYR A 25 2.99 1.01 0.41
C TYR A 25 1.76 1.24 -0.44
N GLY A 26 0.58 1.27 0.20
CA GLY A 26 -0.67 1.46 -0.50
C GLY A 26 -1.74 2.15 0.32
N VAL A 27 -2.85 2.47 -0.35
CA VAL A 27 -4.06 3.01 0.26
C VAL A 27 -5.22 2.05 0.05
N VAL A 28 -5.99 1.80 1.11
CA VAL A 28 -7.20 0.97 1.04
C VAL A 28 -8.30 1.77 0.35
N LEU A 29 -8.76 1.31 -0.81
CA LEU A 29 -9.84 1.94 -1.57
C LEU A 29 -11.21 1.48 -1.09
N GLU A 30 -11.37 0.16 -0.93
CA GLU A 30 -12.61 -0.46 -0.45
C GLU A 30 -12.28 -1.60 0.52
N SER A 31 -13.22 -1.88 1.42
CA SER A 31 -13.12 -2.98 2.38
C SER A 31 -14.47 -3.68 2.51
N GLU A 32 -14.59 -4.90 2.00
CA GLU A 32 -15.84 -5.66 2.01
C GLU A 32 -15.57 -7.13 2.36
N ASN A 33 -16.31 -7.68 3.33
CA ASN A 33 -16.26 -9.10 3.72
C ASN A 33 -14.85 -9.67 3.96
N GLY A 34 -13.93 -8.86 4.51
CA GLY A 34 -12.55 -9.27 4.79
C GLY A 34 -11.63 -9.27 3.57
N LYS A 35 -12.11 -8.78 2.42
CA LYS A 35 -11.32 -8.44 1.24
C LYS A 35 -11.10 -6.93 1.18
N TYR A 36 -9.91 -6.56 0.73
CA TYR A 36 -9.44 -5.19 0.69
C TYR A 36 -8.87 -4.89 -0.68
N ASP A 37 -9.49 -3.96 -1.39
CA ASP A 37 -8.90 -3.43 -2.62
C ASP A 37 -7.91 -2.34 -2.22
N ILE A 38 -6.64 -2.62 -2.44
CA ILE A 38 -5.53 -1.76 -2.03
C ILE A 38 -4.83 -1.28 -3.28
N MET A 39 -4.68 0.05 -3.40
CA MET A 39 -3.88 0.64 -4.46
C MET A 39 -2.44 0.81 -3.98
N SER A 40 -1.53 0.07 -4.61
CA SER A 40 -0.09 0.21 -4.41
C SER A 40 0.38 1.54 -5.00
N ILE A 41 1.03 2.34 -4.18
CA ILE A 41 1.56 3.68 -4.53
C ILE A 41 3.08 3.63 -4.67
N GLY A 42 3.75 2.76 -3.91
CA GLY A 42 5.20 2.69 -3.91
C GLY A 42 5.73 1.51 -3.12
N PHE A 43 7.04 1.47 -2.96
CA PHE A 43 7.75 0.42 -2.24
C PHE A 43 8.98 0.98 -1.52
N GLU A 44 9.50 0.20 -0.57
CA GLU A 44 10.76 0.47 0.10
C GLU A 44 11.92 -0.14 -0.70
N ASN A 45 12.92 0.66 -1.04
CA ASN A 45 14.15 0.11 -1.61
C ASN A 45 15.03 -0.54 -0.52
N LYS A 46 16.12 -1.20 -0.93
CA LYS A 46 17.09 -1.85 -0.02
C LYS A 46 17.70 -0.94 1.06
N ASN A 47 17.61 0.39 0.88
CA ASN A 47 18.14 1.37 1.83
C ASN A 47 17.06 1.90 2.79
N GLY A 48 15.86 1.34 2.79
CA GLY A 48 14.77 1.80 3.63
C GLY A 48 14.03 3.04 3.10
N LYS A 49 14.30 3.45 1.86
CA LYS A 49 13.72 4.67 1.27
C LYS A 49 12.49 4.35 0.44
N PHE A 50 11.40 5.04 0.75
CA PHE A 50 10.17 5.03 -0.05
C PHE A 50 10.43 5.58 -1.46
N LEU A 51 10.00 4.81 -2.46
CA LEU A 51 9.97 5.17 -3.88
C LEU A 51 8.56 4.98 -4.44
N GLU A 52 8.11 5.92 -5.25
CA GLU A 52 6.79 5.94 -5.86
C GLU A 52 6.76 5.08 -7.13
N TYR A 53 5.65 4.38 -7.36
CA TYR A 53 5.41 3.69 -8.63
C TYR A 53 5.07 4.70 -9.73
N PRO A 54 5.54 4.46 -10.97
CA PRO A 54 5.04 5.20 -12.13
C PRO A 54 3.58 4.83 -12.40
N THR A 55 2.79 5.78 -12.90
CA THR A 55 1.36 5.56 -13.20
C THR A 55 1.10 4.65 -14.39
N ASN A 56 2.12 4.38 -15.20
CA ASN A 56 2.03 3.52 -16.38
C ASN A 56 2.06 2.02 -16.03
N VAL A 57 2.08 1.67 -14.74
CA VAL A 57 2.11 0.29 -14.27
C VAL A 57 0.70 -0.29 -14.27
N GLU A 58 0.52 -1.43 -14.95
CA GLU A 58 -0.72 -2.19 -14.86
C GLU A 58 -0.90 -2.80 -13.46
N ASN A 59 -2.15 -2.93 -13.00
CA ASN A 59 -2.51 -3.58 -11.72
C ASN A 59 -2.00 -2.86 -10.45
N LEU A 60 -2.06 -1.53 -10.44
CA LEU A 60 -1.85 -0.73 -9.22
C LEU A 60 -2.85 -1.08 -8.12
N VAL A 61 -4.08 -1.49 -8.47
CA VAL A 61 -5.08 -1.95 -7.51
C VAL A 61 -5.05 -3.47 -7.44
N GLN A 62 -4.86 -4.01 -6.24
CA GLN A 62 -4.83 -5.44 -5.97
C GLN A 62 -5.77 -5.77 -4.81
N CYS A 63 -6.43 -6.91 -4.91
CA CYS A 63 -7.34 -7.41 -3.89
C CYS A 63 -6.57 -8.31 -2.91
N TYR A 64 -6.66 -8.00 -1.62
CA TYR A 64 -6.00 -8.73 -0.54
C TYR A 64 -6.99 -9.21 0.52
N THR A 65 -6.66 -10.31 1.17
CA THR A 65 -7.15 -10.68 2.50
C THR A 65 -6.03 -10.54 3.53
N THR A 66 -6.37 -10.56 4.82
CA THR A 66 -5.38 -10.53 5.92
C THR A 66 -4.47 -11.76 5.97
N ASN A 67 -4.77 -12.80 5.19
CA ASN A 67 -3.94 -14.00 5.09
C ASN A 67 -2.89 -13.90 3.98
N ASP A 68 -3.12 -13.04 2.97
CA ASP A 68 -2.24 -12.93 1.80
C ASP A 68 -0.95 -12.16 2.11
N ALA A 69 -1.02 -11.19 3.02
CA ALA A 69 0.09 -10.35 3.44
C ALA A 69 -0.10 -9.85 4.87
N GLN A 70 1.00 -9.40 5.48
CA GLN A 70 0.93 -8.66 6.72
C GLN A 70 0.75 -7.18 6.43
N PHE A 71 -0.14 -6.53 7.20
CA PHE A 71 -0.42 -5.12 7.05
C PHE A 71 -0.04 -4.35 8.31
N ASP A 72 0.64 -3.24 8.15
CA ASP A 72 0.89 -2.27 9.21
C ASP A 72 0.42 -0.87 8.78
N GLU A 73 0.01 -0.05 9.74
CA GLU A 73 -0.34 1.34 9.44
C GLU A 73 0.93 2.14 9.11
N VAL A 74 0.86 2.97 8.07
CA VAL A 74 1.94 3.93 7.77
C VAL A 74 1.89 5.05 8.81
N LYS A 75 2.90 5.11 9.69
CA LYS A 75 3.02 6.13 10.74
C LYS A 75 3.98 7.26 10.38
N GLU A 76 4.80 7.05 9.36
CA GLU A 76 5.82 7.99 8.92
C GLU A 76 5.19 9.14 8.13
N ASN A 77 5.17 10.33 8.73
CA ASN A 77 4.57 11.52 8.13
C ASN A 77 5.14 11.87 6.75
N GLU A 78 6.45 11.68 6.54
CA GLU A 78 7.07 11.95 5.24
C GLU A 78 6.52 11.03 4.15
N VAL A 79 6.38 9.73 4.46
CA VAL A 79 5.84 8.74 3.53
C VAL A 79 4.37 9.03 3.24
N ARG A 80 3.56 9.29 4.28
CA ARG A 80 2.15 9.67 4.12
C ARG A 80 1.99 10.90 3.23
N ARG A 81 2.86 11.91 3.39
CA ARG A 81 2.83 13.12 2.57
C ARG A 81 3.11 12.82 1.10
N LYS A 82 4.11 11.98 0.81
CA LYS A 82 4.43 11.56 -0.56
C LYS A 82 3.29 10.75 -1.19
N MET A 83 2.70 9.83 -0.42
CA MET A 83 1.53 9.06 -0.86
C MET A 83 0.33 9.96 -1.17
N ASN A 84 0.05 10.96 -0.33
CA ASN A 84 -1.00 11.95 -0.60
C ASN A 84 -0.75 12.72 -1.91
N ILE A 85 0.46 13.26 -2.09
CA ILE A 85 0.81 14.03 -3.30
C ILE A 85 0.66 13.16 -4.55
N TRP A 86 1.12 11.91 -4.48
CA TRP A 86 0.96 10.97 -5.58
C TRP A 86 -0.52 10.71 -5.88
N LEU A 87 -1.36 10.51 -4.87
CA LEU A 87 -2.80 10.33 -5.06
C LEU A 87 -3.47 11.54 -5.69
N GLU A 88 -3.17 12.76 -5.23
CA GLU A 88 -3.74 13.99 -5.76
C GLU A 88 -3.38 14.19 -7.25
N ASN A 89 -2.15 13.85 -7.63
CA ASN A 89 -1.67 14.03 -9.00
C ASN A 89 -2.19 12.95 -9.96
N ASN A 90 -2.36 11.72 -9.48
CA ASN A 90 -2.50 10.55 -10.33
C ASN A 90 -3.86 9.83 -10.20
N TYR A 91 -4.54 9.99 -9.07
CA TYR A 91 -5.82 9.36 -8.78
C TYR A 91 -6.89 10.42 -8.54
N LYS A 92 -7.44 10.94 -9.64
CA LYS A 92 -8.64 11.80 -9.58
C LYS A 92 -9.83 10.91 -9.31
N ARG A 93 -10.37 11.02 -8.09
CA ARG A 93 -11.67 10.44 -7.73
C ARG A 93 -12.79 11.00 -8.60
#